data_AF-A0A932XTP7-F1
#
_entry.id   AF-A0A932XTP7-F1
#
_cell.length_a   1.000
_cell.length_b   1.000
_cell.length_c   1.000
_cell.angle_alpha   90.00
_cell.angle_beta   90.00
_cell.angle_gamma   90.00
#
_symmetry.space_group_name_H-M   'P 1'
#
loop_
_entity.id
_entity.type
_entity.pdbx_description
1 polymer ?
#
loop_
_entity_poly.entity_id
_entity_poly.type
_entity_poly.pdbx_seq_one_letter_code
_entity_poly.pdbx_strand_id
1 'polypeptide(L)'
;MKKQNQRRILPNLTWQAERYFSLFEFVLLMVAMLYLLYLIFGTVKEVSGALTEAEQIGLAPVFDRINFLLLVRVSILFGVVFMVNFILGLFFLHRLTGPLVRIKNVLNQISSGTVPNTEVTLRKGDFPIDLAATLSHALSQIRQWRRH
;
A
#
# COMPACT_ATOMS: atom_id res chain seq x y z
N MET A 1 38.01 10.05 21.22
CA MET A 1 37.19 9.84 20.00
C MET A 1 36.27 8.62 20.21
N LYS A 2 34.99 8.84 20.57
CA LYS A 2 33.98 7.77 20.66
C LYS A 2 32.99 7.94 19.50
N LYS A 3 33.11 7.09 18.47
CA LYS A 3 32.11 6.95 17.40
C LYS A 3 30.83 6.39 18.03
N GLN A 4 29.85 7.26 18.29
CA GLN A 4 28.52 6.85 18.72
C GLN A 4 27.82 6.15 17.54
N ASN A 5 27.64 4.85 17.71
CA ASN A 5 26.92 3.95 16.84
C ASN A 5 25.40 4.21 16.99
N GLN A 6 24.89 5.30 16.43
CA GLN A 6 23.46 5.57 16.34
C GLN A 6 22.83 4.67 15.28
N ARG A 7 22.59 3.41 15.62
CA ARG A 7 21.75 2.52 14.83
C ARG A 7 20.45 2.25 15.57
N ARG A 8 19.35 2.59 14.90
CA ARG A 8 17.98 2.05 15.06
C ARG A 8 17.18 2.53 16.28
N ILE A 9 16.59 3.72 16.16
CA ILE A 9 15.36 4.09 16.90
C ILE A 9 14.29 4.48 15.89
N LEU A 10 13.89 3.54 15.02
CA LEU A 10 12.76 3.78 14.09
C LEU A 10 11.85 2.54 13.90
N PRO A 11 11.15 2.02 14.93
CA PRO A 11 10.16 0.96 14.70
C PRO A 11 8.70 1.44 14.67
N ASN A 12 8.31 2.46 15.46
CA ASN A 12 6.87 2.64 15.76
C ASN A 12 6.06 3.43 14.73
N LEU A 13 6.64 4.45 14.08
CA LEU A 13 5.87 5.26 13.13
C LEU A 13 5.70 4.55 11.78
N THR A 14 6.70 3.74 11.40
CA THR A 14 6.74 3.03 10.13
C THR A 14 5.73 1.89 10.10
N TRP A 15 5.67 1.14 11.21
CA TRP A 15 4.79 -0.01 11.39
C TRP A 15 3.30 0.34 11.35
N GLN A 16 2.92 1.53 11.84
CA GLN A 16 1.51 1.96 11.86
C GLN A 16 1.00 2.27 10.44
N ALA A 17 1.74 3.07 9.67
CA ALA A 17 1.38 3.37 8.27
C ALA A 17 1.38 2.10 7.40
N GLU A 18 2.34 1.20 7.63
CA GLU A 18 2.41 -0.14 7.00
C GLU A 18 1.18 -0.99 7.24
N ARG A 19 0.70 -0.98 8.48
CA ARG A 19 -0.51 -1.71 8.84
C ARG A 19 -1.76 -1.10 8.22
N TYR A 20 -1.91 0.23 8.25
CA TYR A 20 -3.10 0.89 7.68
C TYR A 20 -3.18 0.77 6.15
N PHE A 21 -2.06 0.93 5.44
CA PHE A 21 -2.02 0.77 3.99
C PHE A 21 -2.38 -0.66 3.58
N SER A 22 -1.76 -1.66 4.21
CA SER A 22 -2.03 -3.07 3.92
C SER A 22 -3.48 -3.47 4.26
N LEU A 23 -4.03 -2.96 5.38
CA LEU A 23 -5.43 -3.18 5.75
C LEU A 23 -6.38 -2.54 4.74
N PHE A 24 -6.10 -1.30 4.32
CA PHE A 24 -6.92 -0.61 3.33
C PHE A 24 -6.93 -1.37 1.99
N GLU A 25 -5.77 -1.79 1.51
CA GLU A 25 -5.63 -2.57 0.28
C GLU A 25 -6.34 -3.93 0.39
N PHE A 26 -6.21 -4.62 1.52
CA PHE A 26 -6.93 -5.87 1.77
C PHE A 26 -8.46 -5.67 1.74
N VAL A 27 -8.97 -4.63 2.41
CA VAL A 27 -10.41 -4.31 2.42
C VAL A 27 -10.88 -3.97 1.01
N LEU A 28 -10.14 -3.16 0.26
CA LEU A 28 -10.48 -2.78 -1.11
C LEU A 28 -10.54 -4.00 -2.04
N LEU A 29 -9.52 -4.87 -1.97
CA LEU A 29 -9.50 -6.12 -2.73
C LEU A 29 -10.63 -7.06 -2.31
N MET A 30 -10.91 -7.18 -1.01
CA MET A 30 -12.01 -8.01 -0.50
C MET A 30 -13.37 -7.51 -1.01
N VAL A 31 -13.61 -6.20 -1.03
CA VAL A 31 -14.85 -5.64 -1.59
C VAL A 31 -14.94 -5.93 -3.09
N ALA A 32 -13.86 -5.73 -3.85
CA ALA A 32 -13.82 -6.05 -5.28
C ALA A 32 -14.10 -7.53 -5.55
N MET A 33 -13.55 -8.42 -4.72
CA MET A 33 -13.76 -9.86 -4.77
C MET A 33 -15.23 -10.24 -4.53
N LEU A 34 -15.83 -9.71 -3.46
CA LEU A 34 -17.24 -9.95 -3.16
C LEU A 34 -18.15 -9.43 -4.28
N TYR A 35 -17.81 -8.28 -4.85
CA TYR A 35 -18.53 -7.71 -5.98
C TYR A 35 -18.42 -8.60 -7.24
N LEU A 36 -17.23 -9.12 -7.56
CA LEU A 36 -17.04 -10.06 -8.67
C LEU A 36 -17.81 -11.36 -8.46
N LEU A 37 -17.79 -11.94 -7.25
CA LEU A 37 -18.58 -13.13 -6.94
C LEU A 37 -20.08 -12.85 -7.07
N TYR A 38 -20.55 -11.69 -6.59
CA TYR A 38 -21.93 -11.24 -6.76
C TYR A 38 -22.32 -11.16 -8.24
N LEU A 39 -21.49 -10.54 -9.09
CA LEU A 39 -21.74 -10.47 -10.53
C LEU A 39 -21.79 -11.87 -11.16
N ILE A 40 -20.82 -12.73 -10.87
CA ILE A 40 -20.75 -14.08 -11.45
C ILE A 40 -21.99 -14.90 -11.07
N PHE A 41 -22.34 -14.97 -9.78
CA PHE A 41 -23.51 -15.72 -9.34
C PHE A 41 -24.81 -15.09 -9.84
N GLY A 42 -24.88 -13.76 -9.92
CA GLY A 42 -25.99 -13.05 -10.54
C GLY A 42 -26.20 -13.45 -11.99
N THR A 43 -25.14 -13.47 -12.80
CA THR A 43 -25.18 -13.89 -14.20
C THR A 43 -25.56 -15.37 -14.35
N VAL A 44 -25.00 -16.26 -13.53
CA VAL A 44 -25.38 -17.69 -13.58
C VAL A 44 -26.87 -17.86 -13.26
N LYS A 45 -27.38 -17.14 -12.25
CA LYS A 45 -28.79 -17.18 -11.89
C LYS A 45 -29.68 -16.65 -13.02
N GLU A 46 -29.32 -15.53 -13.63
CA GLU A 46 -30.07 -14.93 -14.74
C GLU A 46 -30.13 -15.86 -15.95
N VAL A 47 -29.00 -16.47 -16.33
CA VAL A 47 -28.94 -17.47 -17.41
C VAL A 47 -29.77 -18.71 -17.06
N SER A 48 -29.71 -19.20 -15.82
CA SER A 48 -30.50 -20.36 -15.40
C SER A 48 -32.01 -20.07 -15.39
N GLY A 49 -32.41 -18.83 -15.05
CA GLY A 49 -33.80 -18.40 -15.04
C GLY A 49 -34.42 -18.23 -16.42
N ALA A 50 -33.60 -18.10 -17.47
CA ALA A 50 -34.05 -18.04 -18.86
C ALA A 50 -34.41 -19.42 -19.45
N LEU A 51 -34.09 -20.52 -18.74
CA LEU A 51 -34.39 -21.89 -19.15
C LEU A 51 -35.78 -22.33 -18.71
N THR A 52 -36.36 -23.31 -19.39
CA THR A 52 -37.62 -23.94 -18.96
C THR A 52 -37.44 -24.79 -17.70
N GLU A 53 -38.50 -25.05 -16.92
CA GLU A 53 -38.41 -25.83 -15.67
C GLU A 53 -37.80 -27.23 -15.86
N ALA A 54 -38.12 -27.90 -16.98
CA ALA A 54 -37.57 -29.22 -17.30
C ALA A 54 -36.06 -29.17 -17.58
N GLU A 55 -35.58 -28.14 -18.28
CA GLU A 55 -34.16 -27.91 -18.55
C GLU A 55 -33.41 -27.53 -17.28
N GLN A 56 -34.03 -26.72 -16.41
CA GLN A 56 -33.45 -26.34 -15.12
C GLN A 56 -33.19 -27.58 -14.24
N ILE A 57 -34.15 -28.50 -14.14
CA ILE A 57 -33.99 -29.74 -13.35
C ILE A 57 -32.85 -30.61 -13.92
N GLY A 58 -32.78 -30.75 -15.24
CA GLY A 58 -31.73 -31.53 -15.90
C GLY A 58 -30.33 -30.92 -15.78
N LEU A 59 -30.23 -29.59 -15.79
CA LEU A 59 -28.96 -28.86 -15.78
C LEU A 59 -28.53 -28.36 -14.40
N ALA A 60 -29.39 -28.45 -13.37
CA ALA A 60 -29.06 -28.09 -12.00
C ALA A 60 -27.69 -28.63 -11.52
N PRO A 61 -27.35 -29.93 -11.68
CA PRO A 61 -26.05 -30.44 -11.23
C PRO A 61 -24.87 -29.86 -12.03
N VAL A 62 -25.10 -29.46 -13.28
CA VAL A 62 -24.08 -28.81 -14.13
C VAL A 62 -23.82 -27.39 -13.63
N PHE A 63 -24.88 -26.62 -13.36
CA PHE A 63 -24.76 -25.28 -12.79
C PHE A 63 -24.11 -25.29 -11.40
N ASP A 64 -24.45 -26.24 -10.54
CA ASP A 64 -23.80 -26.40 -9.24
C ASP A 64 -22.31 -26.69 -9.38
N ARG A 65 -21.93 -27.56 -10.33
CA ARG A 65 -20.52 -27.87 -10.59
C ARG A 65 -19.77 -26.66 -11.15
N ILE A 66 -20.39 -25.90 -12.05
CA ILE A 66 -19.83 -24.65 -12.59
C ILE A 66 -19.64 -23.63 -11.47
N ASN A 67 -20.65 -23.41 -10.64
CA ASN A 67 -20.61 -22.49 -9.50
C ASN A 67 -19.49 -22.85 -8.53
N PHE A 68 -19.35 -24.13 -8.18
CA PHE A 68 -18.27 -24.59 -7.33
C PHE A 68 -16.89 -24.36 -7.95
N LEU A 69 -16.72 -24.71 -9.25
CA LEU A 69 -15.45 -24.50 -9.96
C LEU A 69 -15.10 -23.01 -10.09
N LEU A 70 -16.09 -22.15 -10.35
CA LEU A 70 -15.89 -20.71 -10.43
C LEU A 70 -15.48 -20.15 -9.06
N LEU A 71 -16.17 -20.52 -7.99
CA LEU A 71 -15.82 -20.12 -6.62
C LEU A 71 -14.36 -20.49 -6.31
N VAL A 72 -13.96 -21.74 -6.57
CA VAL A 72 -12.58 -22.19 -6.33
C VAL A 72 -11.57 -21.41 -7.17
N ARG A 73 -11.80 -21.25 -8.48
CA ARG A 73 -10.86 -20.56 -9.39
C ARG A 73 -10.71 -19.08 -9.04
N VAL A 74 -11.81 -18.39 -8.77
CA VAL A 74 -11.81 -16.98 -8.34
C VAL A 74 -11.12 -16.82 -6.99
N SER A 75 -11.34 -17.75 -6.06
CA SER A 75 -10.67 -17.77 -4.75
C SER A 75 -9.15 -17.92 -4.89
N ILE A 76 -8.68 -18.83 -5.75
CA ILE A 76 -7.25 -18.99 -6.04
C ILE A 76 -6.67 -17.73 -6.68
N LEU A 77 -7.34 -17.19 -7.71
CA LEU A 77 -6.90 -15.97 -8.39
C LEU A 77 -6.76 -14.81 -7.40
N PHE A 78 -7.74 -14.63 -6.53
CA PHE A 78 -7.69 -13.61 -5.48
C PHE A 78 -6.53 -13.83 -4.52
N GLY A 79 -6.30 -15.05 -4.05
CA GLY A 79 -5.18 -15.35 -3.17
C GLY A 79 -3.84 -14.96 -3.81
N VAL A 80 -3.66 -15.25 -5.09
CA VAL A 80 -2.46 -14.88 -5.86
C VAL A 80 -2.35 -13.36 -6.01
N VAL A 81 -3.41 -12.70 -6.47
CA VAL A 81 -3.42 -11.23 -6.68
C VAL A 81 -3.21 -10.50 -5.36
N PHE A 82 -3.83 -10.96 -4.28
CA PHE A 82 -3.65 -10.40 -2.94
C PHE A 82 -2.20 -10.56 -2.48
N MET A 83 -1.60 -11.75 -2.63
CA MET A 83 -0.21 -11.98 -2.23
C MET A 83 0.76 -11.08 -3.00
N VAL A 84 0.58 -10.94 -4.31
CA VAL A 84 1.41 -10.06 -5.16
C VAL A 84 1.26 -8.60 -4.73
N ASN A 85 0.04 -8.12 -4.57
CA ASN A 85 -0.23 -6.75 -4.11
C ASN A 85 0.37 -6.50 -2.72
N PHE A 86 0.20 -7.42 -1.78
CA PHE A 86 0.78 -7.32 -0.45
C PHE A 86 2.30 -7.18 -0.48
N ILE A 87 2.99 -7.99 -1.29
CA ILE A 87 4.45 -7.91 -1.44
C ILE A 87 4.86 -6.56 -2.06
N LEU A 88 4.16 -6.12 -3.12
CA LEU A 88 4.43 -4.85 -3.78
C LEU A 88 4.17 -3.65 -2.86
N GLY A 89 3.06 -3.66 -2.13
CA GLY A 89 2.68 -2.66 -1.15
C GLY A 89 3.72 -2.54 -0.04
N LEU A 90 4.17 -3.67 0.51
CA LEU A 90 5.22 -3.70 1.53
C LEU A 90 6.54 -3.15 0.99
N PHE A 91 6.93 -3.52 -0.24
CA PHE A 91 8.14 -3.00 -0.87
C PHE A 91 8.06 -1.49 -1.14
N PHE A 92 6.95 -1.00 -1.69
CA PHE A 92 6.74 0.41 -1.98
C PHE A 92 6.74 1.24 -0.70
N LEU A 93 6.09 0.75 0.34
CA LEU A 93 6.00 1.46 1.60
C LEU A 93 7.35 1.50 2.30
N HIS A 94 8.10 0.40 2.34
CA HIS A 94 9.46 0.40 2.86
C HIS A 94 10.35 1.46 2.18
N ARG A 95 10.20 1.60 0.86
CA ARG A 95 10.90 2.62 0.05
C ARG A 95 10.47 4.05 0.39
N LEU A 96 9.21 4.28 0.78
CA LEU A 96 8.67 5.60 1.12
C LEU A 96 8.98 5.99 2.58
N THR A 97 8.95 5.04 3.50
CA THR A 97 8.99 5.33 4.93
C THR A 97 10.36 5.84 5.40
N GLY A 98 11.46 5.30 4.86
CA GLY A 98 12.81 5.75 5.18
C GLY A 98 13.02 7.25 4.90
N PRO A 99 12.73 7.74 3.69
CA PRO A 99 12.76 9.14 3.32
C PRO A 99 11.87 10.05 4.19
N LEU A 100 10.60 9.67 4.40
CA LEU A 100 9.65 10.47 5.19
C LEU A 100 10.10 10.67 6.62
N VAL A 101 10.66 9.63 7.23
CA VAL A 101 11.19 9.71 8.58
C VAL A 101 12.39 10.66 8.66
N ARG A 102 13.28 10.66 7.66
CA ARG A 102 14.40 11.62 7.61
C ARG A 102 13.89 13.05 7.54
N ILE A 103 12.87 13.29 6.71
CA ILE A 103 12.24 14.61 6.58
C ILE A 103 11.61 15.04 7.92
N LYS A 104 10.87 14.15 8.59
CA LYS A 104 10.30 14.43 9.92
C LYS A 104 11.37 14.80 10.94
N ASN A 105 12.49 14.08 10.96
CA ASN A 105 13.58 14.37 11.89
C ASN A 105 14.22 15.73 11.63
N VAL A 106 14.40 16.11 10.36
CA VAL A 106 14.90 17.44 10.00
C VAL A 106 13.93 18.54 10.42
N LEU A 107 12.64 18.36 10.16
CA LEU A 107 11.61 19.33 10.59
C LEU A 107 11.59 19.49 12.11
N ASN A 108 11.74 18.40 12.87
CA ASN A 108 11.85 18.46 14.34
C ASN A 108 13.12 19.18 14.83
N GLN A 109 14.23 19.09 14.09
CA GLN A 109 15.45 19.86 14.41
C GLN A 109 15.22 21.35 14.17
N ILE A 110 14.59 21.71 13.05
CA ILE A 110 14.19 23.09 12.76
C ILE A 110 13.26 23.64 13.86
N SER A 111 12.25 22.86 14.27
CA SER A 111 11.30 23.29 15.30
C SER A 111 11.94 23.48 16.68
N SER A 112 13.08 22.81 16.95
CA SER A 112 13.86 22.97 18.18
C SER A 112 14.94 24.07 18.08
N GLY A 113 14.93 24.88 17.01
CA GLY A 113 15.87 26.00 16.81
C GLY A 113 17.27 25.56 16.34
N THR A 114 17.44 24.27 16.06
CA THR A 114 18.68 23.71 15.52
C THR A 114 18.55 23.53 14.01
N VAL A 115 19.21 24.41 13.25
CA VAL A 115 19.26 24.27 11.79
C VAL A 115 20.40 23.29 11.48
N PRO A 116 20.12 22.06 11.01
CA PRO A 116 21.20 21.13 10.65
C PRO A 116 22.06 21.75 9.56
N ASN A 117 23.37 21.52 9.60
CA ASN A 117 24.33 22.02 8.59
C ASN A 117 24.40 21.12 7.34
N THR A 118 23.85 19.91 7.41
CA THR A 118 23.88 18.92 6.33
C THR A 118 22.71 19.12 5.36
N GLU A 119 22.92 18.90 4.07
CA GLU A 119 21.83 18.86 3.08
C GLU A 119 20.96 17.61 3.29
N VAL A 120 19.64 17.76 3.12
CA VAL A 120 18.69 16.64 3.21
C VAL A 120 18.69 15.94 1.85
N THR A 121 19.74 15.16 1.59
CA THR A 121 19.81 14.38 0.36
C THR A 121 19.15 13.01 0.58
N LEU A 122 18.08 12.77 -0.18
CA LEU A 122 17.51 11.44 -0.34
C LEU A 122 18.35 10.65 -1.35
N ARG A 123 18.38 9.30 -1.26
CA ARG A 123 19.12 8.50 -2.25
C ARG A 123 18.40 8.58 -3.59
N LYS A 124 19.14 8.42 -4.70
CA LYS A 124 18.54 8.33 -6.05
C LYS A 124 17.50 7.19 -6.05
N GLY A 125 16.23 7.53 -6.25
CA GLY A 125 15.10 6.60 -6.23
C GLY A 125 14.23 6.64 -4.97
N ASP A 126 14.58 7.38 -3.93
CA ASP A 126 13.75 7.55 -2.73
C ASP A 126 12.67 8.62 -2.95
N PHE A 127 11.39 8.29 -2.79
CA PHE A 127 10.30 9.28 -2.91
C PHE A 127 9.96 9.88 -1.53
N PRO A 128 9.57 11.18 -1.41
CA PRO A 128 9.50 12.21 -2.44
C PRO A 128 10.79 13.04 -2.54
N ILE A 129 11.47 12.95 -3.68
CA ILE A 129 12.72 13.68 -3.98
C ILE A 129 12.48 15.19 -3.96
N ASP A 130 11.36 15.64 -4.53
CA ASP A 130 11.05 17.07 -4.66
C ASP A 130 10.84 17.74 -3.31
N LEU A 131 10.25 17.02 -2.35
CA LEU A 131 10.07 17.52 -0.98
C LEU A 131 11.41 17.69 -0.28
N ALA A 132 12.33 16.75 -0.46
CA ALA A 132 13.67 16.84 0.11
C ALA A 132 14.52 17.94 -0.54
N ALA A 133 14.38 18.13 -1.86
CA ALA A 133 15.02 19.23 -2.58
C ALA A 133 14.49 20.59 -2.10
N THR A 134 13.16 20.74 -2.02
CA THR A 134 12.50 21.96 -1.52
C THR A 134 12.90 22.25 -0.07
N LEU A 135 12.92 21.24 0.79
CA LEU A 135 13.36 21.39 2.18
C LEU A 135 14.84 21.80 2.27
N SER A 136 15.70 21.24 1.42
CA SER A 136 17.12 21.62 1.37
C SER A 136 17.30 23.07 0.90
N HIS A 137 16.53 23.51 -0.10
CA HIS A 137 16.51 24.91 -0.52
C HIS A 137 16.05 25.84 0.60
N ALA A 138 14.94 25.52 1.29
CA ALA A 138 14.46 26.32 2.42
C ALA A 138 15.51 26.42 3.54
N LEU A 139 16.13 25.30 3.90
CA LEU A 139 17.22 25.27 4.87
C LEU A 139 18.43 26.11 4.45
N SER A 140 18.78 26.10 3.17
CA SER A 140 19.88 26.91 2.64
C SER A 140 19.62 28.41 2.82
N GLN A 141 18.38 28.86 2.58
CA GLN A 141 17.99 30.26 2.76
C GLN A 141 17.98 30.66 4.23
N ILE A 142 17.43 29.82 5.11
CA ILE A 142 17.43 30.08 6.57
C ILE A 142 18.87 30.19 7.09
N ARG A 143 19.80 29.38 6.59
CA ARG A 143 21.23 29.48 6.95
C ARG A 143 21.86 30.78 6.45
N GLN A 144 21.49 31.27 5.27
CA GLN A 144 21.97 32.55 4.76
C GLN A 144 21.49 33.70 5.64
N TRP A 145 20.20 33.72 6.03
CA TRP A 145 19.65 34.75 6.90
C TRP A 145 20.26 34.76 8.30
N ARG A 146 20.69 33.60 8.84
CA ARG A 146 21.33 33.51 10.16
C ARG A 146 22.80 33.99 10.16
N ARG A 147 23.42 34.16 8.99
CA ARG A 147 24.82 34.62 8.86
C ARG A 147 24.94 36.14 8.70
N HIS A 148 23.83 36.82 8.43
CA HIS A 148 23.70 38.27 8.49
C HIS A 148 23.10 38.67 9.84
#